data_AF-A0A1I1QUM9-F1
#
_entry.id   AF-A0A1I1QUM9-F1
#
_cell.length_a   1.000
_cell.length_b   1.000
_cell.length_c   1.000
_cell.angle_alpha   90.00
_cell.angle_beta   90.00
_cell.angle_gamma   90.00
#
_symmetry.space_group_name_H-M   'P 1'
#
loop_
_entity.id
_entity.type
_entity.pdbx_description
1 polymer ?
#
loop_
_entity_poly.entity_id
_entity_poly.type
_entity_poly.pdbx_seq_one_letter_code
_entity_poly.pdbx_strand_id
1 'polypeptide(L)'
;MAKLKKDVKINDDAFDTAIEALKNLWHSADDLKGEFEQLFKDFAEALQCETGDELTDASQNVILDPIDNLKIVIQQVYNTLQIVINEPLTTCDGQPITVSDDGDGYYKKIFDDFNTLVEGITT
;
A
#
# COMPACT_ATOMS: atom_id res chain seq x y z
N MET A 1 19.46 3.57 22.20
CA MET A 1 18.99 4.24 20.96
C MET A 1 19.39 5.72 20.84
N ALA A 2 20.34 6.26 21.61
CA ALA A 2 20.66 7.70 21.58
C ALA A 2 21.68 8.15 20.49
N LYS A 3 22.15 7.25 19.61
CA LYS A 3 23.30 7.54 18.72
C LYS A 3 22.94 8.02 17.31
N LEU A 4 21.70 7.86 16.83
CA LEU A 4 21.32 8.31 15.47
C LEU A 4 20.96 9.81 15.39
N LYS A 5 20.52 10.43 16.50
CA LYS A 5 20.20 11.87 16.55
C LYS A 5 21.41 12.81 16.37
N LYS A 6 22.65 12.29 16.37
CA LYS A 6 23.86 13.12 16.41
C LYS A 6 24.39 13.54 15.03
N ASP A 7 24.05 12.82 13.95
CA ASP A 7 24.70 13.01 12.65
C ASP A 7 23.73 13.40 11.49
N VAL A 8 22.42 13.46 11.72
CA VAL A 8 21.42 13.83 10.70
C VAL A 8 20.58 15.01 11.18
N LYS A 9 20.60 16.12 10.44
CA LYS A 9 19.60 17.19 10.60
C LYS A 9 18.30 16.72 9.94
N ILE A 10 17.33 16.32 10.75
CA ILE A 10 15.98 16.00 10.30
C ILE A 10 15.24 17.33 10.06
N ASN A 11 14.56 17.44 8.93
CA ASN A 11 13.64 18.54 8.64
C ASN A 11 12.22 18.02 8.87
N ASP A 12 11.70 18.23 10.08
CA ASP A 12 10.42 17.67 10.52
C ASP A 12 9.28 18.06 9.56
N ASP A 13 9.20 19.33 9.13
CA ASP A 13 8.17 19.82 8.19
C ASP A 13 8.18 19.06 6.85
N ALA A 14 9.37 18.69 6.36
CA ALA A 14 9.50 17.94 5.12
C ALA A 14 9.05 16.48 5.28
N PHE A 15 9.28 15.88 6.45
CA PHE A 15 8.80 14.53 6.76
C PHE A 15 7.28 14.51 6.93
N ASP A 16 6.71 15.47 7.65
CA ASP A 16 5.25 15.61 7.81
C ASP A 16 4.56 15.77 6.46
N THR A 17 5.12 16.62 5.59
CA THR A 17 4.62 16.80 4.22
C THR A 17 4.68 15.50 3.42
N ALA A 18 5.76 14.73 3.54
CA ALA A 18 5.91 13.46 2.83
C ALA A 18 4.94 12.38 3.36
N ILE A 19 4.72 12.33 4.68
CA ILE A 19 3.74 11.45 5.33
C ILE A 19 2.33 11.74 4.82
N GLU A 20 1.92 13.00 4.80
CA GLU A 20 0.59 13.38 4.29
C GLU A 20 0.45 13.11 2.79
N ALA A 21 1.51 13.34 1.99
CA ALA A 21 1.51 12.99 0.58
C ALA A 21 1.32 11.48 0.35
N LEU A 22 1.96 10.63 1.16
CA LEU A 22 1.81 9.18 1.07
C LEU A 22 0.41 8.70 1.45
N LYS A 23 -0.21 9.28 2.49
CA LYS A 23 -1.61 8.99 2.83
C LYS A 23 -2.54 9.36 1.69
N ASN A 24 -2.40 10.56 1.14
CA ASN A 24 -3.21 11.02 0.01
C ASN A 24 -3.04 10.13 -1.22
N LEU A 25 -1.81 9.71 -1.52
CA LEU A 25 -1.52 8.81 -2.63
C LEU A 25 -2.16 7.42 -2.41
N TRP A 26 -2.10 6.89 -1.18
CA TRP A 26 -2.74 5.63 -0.83
C TRP A 26 -4.27 5.70 -0.99
N HIS A 27 -4.90 6.76 -0.50
CA HIS A 27 -6.35 6.98 -0.66
C HIS A 27 -6.74 7.16 -2.13
N SER A 28 -5.94 7.89 -2.91
CA SER A 28 -6.20 8.06 -4.35
C SER A 28 -6.12 6.73 -5.10
N ALA A 29 -5.21 5.83 -4.70
CA ALA A 29 -5.14 4.49 -5.28
C ALA A 29 -6.34 3.62 -4.86
N ASP A 30 -6.80 3.75 -3.61
CA ASP A 30 -8.01 3.06 -3.13
C ASP A 30 -9.27 3.52 -3.86
N ASP A 31 -9.44 4.83 -4.03
CA ASP A 31 -10.55 5.41 -4.80
C ASP A 31 -10.51 4.94 -6.26
N LEU A 32 -9.34 4.96 -6.90
CA LEU A 32 -9.16 4.48 -8.28
C LEU A 32 -9.56 3.01 -8.42
N LYS A 33 -9.21 2.17 -7.43
CA LYS A 33 -9.64 0.77 -7.40
C LYS A 33 -11.16 0.67 -7.38
N GLY A 34 -11.82 1.43 -6.51
CA GLY A 34 -13.28 1.46 -6.41
C GLY A 34 -13.96 1.89 -7.71
N GLU A 35 -13.41 2.89 -8.40
CA GLU A 35 -13.92 3.33 -9.71
C GLU A 35 -13.81 2.23 -10.78
N PHE A 36 -12.67 1.52 -10.85
CA PHE A 36 -12.51 0.39 -11.77
C PHE A 36 -13.41 -0.78 -11.42
N GLU A 37 -13.51 -1.16 -10.15
CA GLU A 37 -14.42 -2.21 -9.69
C GLU A 37 -15.86 -1.93 -10.11
N GLN A 38 -16.32 -0.69 -9.99
CA GLN A 38 -17.66 -0.32 -10.42
C GLN A 38 -17.79 -0.34 -11.94
N LEU A 39 -16.79 0.17 -12.68
CA LEU A 39 -16.80 0.16 -14.15
C LEU A 39 -16.95 -1.26 -14.72
N PHE A 40 -16.23 -2.24 -14.17
CA PHE A 40 -16.30 -3.61 -14.66
C PHE A 40 -17.63 -4.28 -14.31
N LYS A 41 -18.20 -4.00 -13.12
CA LYS A 41 -19.57 -4.42 -12.78
C LYS A 41 -20.59 -3.84 -13.76
N ASP A 42 -20.49 -2.55 -14.07
CA ASP A 42 -21.39 -1.89 -15.02
C ASP A 42 -21.28 -2.50 -16.43
N PHE A 43 -20.08 -2.90 -16.86
CA PHE A 43 -19.90 -3.61 -18.12
C PHE A 43 -20.55 -5.00 -18.12
N ALA A 44 -20.40 -5.77 -17.04
CA ALA A 44 -21.07 -7.06 -16.91
C ALA A 44 -22.60 -6.91 -16.96
N GLU A 45 -23.13 -5.93 -16.24
CA GLU A 45 -24.57 -5.61 -16.23
C GLU A 45 -25.09 -5.14 -17.59
N ALA A 46 -24.28 -4.44 -18.38
CA ALA A 46 -24.65 -3.98 -19.72
C ALA A 46 -24.59 -5.08 -20.77
N LEU A 47 -23.63 -6.00 -20.66
CA LEU A 47 -23.42 -7.08 -21.63
C LEU A 47 -24.32 -8.30 -21.38
N GLN A 48 -24.61 -8.61 -20.11
CA GLN A 48 -25.46 -9.72 -19.65
C GLN A 48 -25.16 -11.06 -20.35
N CYS A 49 -23.89 -11.32 -20.59
CA CYS A 49 -23.40 -12.51 -21.27
C CYS A 49 -22.04 -12.91 -20.71
N GLU A 50 -21.57 -14.09 -21.10
CA GLU A 50 -20.29 -14.68 -20.68
C GLU A 50 -19.10 -13.72 -20.88
N THR A 51 -19.10 -12.91 -21.94
CA THR A 51 -18.05 -11.92 -22.17
C THR A 51 -18.01 -10.82 -21.10
N GLY A 52 -19.15 -10.42 -20.54
CA GLY A 52 -19.21 -9.46 -19.45
C GLY A 52 -18.64 -10.02 -18.14
N ASP A 53 -18.93 -11.29 -17.87
CA ASP A 53 -18.40 -12.00 -16.70
C ASP A 53 -16.87 -12.19 -16.84
N GLU A 54 -16.40 -12.66 -18.01
CA GLU A 54 -14.97 -12.83 -18.30
C GLU A 54 -14.19 -11.52 -18.21
N LEU A 55 -14.79 -10.39 -18.63
CA LEU A 55 -14.16 -9.08 -18.52
C LEU A 55 -13.96 -8.68 -17.05
N THR A 56 -14.95 -8.95 -16.21
CA THR A 56 -14.88 -8.69 -14.76
C THR A 56 -13.78 -9.54 -14.12
N ASP A 57 -13.75 -10.83 -14.42
CA ASP A 57 -12.73 -11.75 -13.88
C ASP A 57 -11.32 -11.38 -14.35
N ALA A 58 -11.15 -11.07 -15.64
CA ALA A 58 -9.85 -10.66 -16.17
C ALA A 58 -9.37 -9.33 -15.56
N SER A 59 -10.30 -8.41 -15.29
CA SER A 59 -9.97 -7.11 -14.69
C SER A 59 -9.41 -7.21 -13.28
N GLN A 60 -9.81 -8.23 -12.51
CA GLN A 60 -9.30 -8.47 -11.17
C GLN A 60 -7.77 -8.60 -11.19
N ASN A 61 -7.26 -9.52 -12.00
CA ASN A 61 -5.83 -9.82 -12.04
C ASN A 61 -5.02 -8.74 -12.80
N VAL A 62 -5.60 -8.14 -13.83
CA VAL A 62 -4.86 -7.24 -14.75
C VAL A 62 -4.88 -5.78 -14.28
N ILE A 63 -5.88 -5.37 -13.51
CA ILE A 63 -6.06 -3.96 -13.10
C ILE A 63 -6.15 -3.84 -11.58
N LEU A 64 -7.06 -4.56 -10.94
CA LEU A 64 -7.34 -4.35 -9.51
C LEU A 64 -6.19 -4.83 -8.61
N ASP A 65 -5.64 -6.01 -8.89
CA ASP A 65 -4.49 -6.56 -8.17
C ASP A 65 -3.24 -5.66 -8.27
N PRO A 66 -2.86 -5.13 -9.46
CA PRO A 66 -1.81 -4.12 -9.56
C PRO A 66 -2.04 -2.86 -8.71
N ILE A 67 -3.29 -2.41 -8.56
CA ILE A 67 -3.60 -1.24 -7.72
C ILE A 67 -3.45 -1.59 -6.23
N ASP A 68 -3.91 -2.77 -5.78
CA ASP A 68 -3.68 -3.24 -4.41
C ASP A 68 -2.19 -3.39 -4.10
N ASN A 69 -1.43 -3.93 -5.06
CA ASN A 69 0.01 -4.03 -4.98
C ASN A 69 0.70 -2.67 -4.85
N LEU A 70 0.26 -1.66 -5.60
CA LEU A 70 0.75 -0.29 -5.47
C LEU A 70 0.46 0.26 -4.06
N LYS A 71 -0.73 0.02 -3.51
CA LYS A 71 -1.08 0.43 -2.14
C LYS A 71 -0.16 -0.20 -1.09
N ILE A 72 0.23 -1.47 -1.26
CA ILE A 72 1.20 -2.15 -0.38
C ILE A 72 2.55 -1.43 -0.43
N VAL A 73 3.05 -1.08 -1.63
CA VAL A 73 4.31 -0.35 -1.79
C VAL A 73 4.24 1.02 -1.11
N ILE A 74 3.16 1.77 -1.30
CA ILE A 74 2.96 3.08 -0.67
C ILE A 74 2.96 2.94 0.86
N GLN A 75 2.22 1.96 1.39
CA GLN A 75 2.18 1.66 2.82
C GLN A 75 3.59 1.35 3.36
N GLN A 76 4.39 0.60 2.61
CA GLN A 76 5.74 0.26 3.02
C GLN A 76 6.67 1.48 3.10
N VAL A 77 6.58 2.38 2.12
CA VAL A 77 7.32 3.65 2.16
C VAL A 77 6.87 4.49 3.35
N TYR A 78 5.55 4.59 3.58
CA TYR A 78 4.97 5.30 4.73
C TYR A 78 5.50 4.79 6.07
N ASN A 79 5.47 3.48 6.29
CA ASN A 79 6.00 2.86 7.50
C ASN A 79 7.49 3.16 7.68
N THR A 80 8.25 3.09 6.59
CA THR A 80 9.69 3.38 6.63
C THR A 80 9.96 4.80 7.10
N LEU A 81 9.17 5.78 6.64
CA LEU A 81 9.26 7.16 7.12
C LEU A 81 8.97 7.25 8.62
N GLN A 82 7.89 6.63 9.11
CA GLN A 82 7.54 6.61 10.54
C GLN A 82 8.66 6.05 11.42
N ILE A 83 9.34 4.99 10.98
CA ILE A 83 10.50 4.43 11.68
C ILE A 83 11.64 5.44 11.78
N VAL A 84 11.95 6.13 10.67
CA VAL A 84 13.05 7.11 10.60
C VAL A 84 12.84 8.25 11.58
N ILE A 85 11.59 8.71 11.73
CA ILE A 85 11.23 9.79 12.67
C ILE A 85 10.83 9.29 14.06
N ASN A 86 10.88 7.98 14.30
CA ASN A 86 10.55 7.33 15.57
C ASN A 86 9.08 7.60 16.02
N GLU A 87 8.16 7.52 15.08
CA GLU A 87 6.71 7.55 15.33
C GLU A 87 6.13 6.14 15.50
N PRO A 88 5.00 6.00 16.23
CA PRO A 88 4.23 4.76 16.24
C PRO A 88 3.77 4.39 14.83
N LEU A 89 3.86 3.11 14.48
CA LEU A 89 3.44 2.64 13.17
C LEU A 89 1.91 2.67 13.05
N THR A 90 1.46 3.18 11.92
CA THR A 90 0.04 3.16 11.54
C THR A 90 -0.09 2.77 10.07
N THR A 91 -1.28 2.35 9.66
CA THR A 91 -1.61 2.28 8.24
C THR A 91 -1.85 3.70 7.69
N CYS A 92 -1.88 3.85 6.36
CA CYS A 92 -2.21 5.12 5.71
C CYS A 92 -3.63 5.61 6.06
N ASP A 93 -4.57 4.70 6.34
CA ASP A 93 -5.92 4.96 6.87
C ASP A 93 -5.97 5.14 8.40
N GLY A 94 -4.81 5.19 9.07
CA GLY A 94 -4.67 5.59 10.47
C GLY A 94 -4.89 4.48 11.49
N GLN A 95 -4.97 3.22 11.08
CA GLN A 95 -5.08 2.10 12.02
C GLN A 95 -3.73 1.81 12.69
N PRO A 96 -3.68 1.68 14.02
CA PRO A 96 -2.46 1.33 14.73
C PRO A 96 -1.93 -0.04 14.30
N ILE A 97 -0.62 -0.15 14.20
CA ILE A 97 0.06 -1.39 13.85
C ILE A 97 0.82 -1.91 15.05
N THR A 98 0.48 -3.12 15.48
CA THR A 98 1.20 -3.81 16.56
C THR A 98 2.39 -4.56 15.99
N VAL A 99 3.59 -4.15 16.41
CA VAL A 99 4.84 -4.85 16.11
C VAL A 99 5.09 -5.84 17.25
N SER A 100 5.22 -7.14 16.96
CA SER A 100 5.65 -8.12 17.97
C SER A 100 7.19 -8.15 18.08
N ASP A 101 7.68 -8.28 19.32
CA ASP A 101 9.10 -8.19 19.71
C ASP A 101 9.93 -9.45 19.36
N ASP A 102 9.29 -10.50 18.84
CA ASP A 102 9.90 -11.77 18.45
C ASP A 102 10.70 -11.71 17.14
N GLY A 103 10.73 -10.56 16.45
CA GLY A 103 11.42 -10.40 15.17
C GLY A 103 10.69 -11.07 13.99
N ASP A 104 9.57 -11.74 14.25
CA ASP A 104 8.77 -12.48 13.28
C ASP A 104 7.47 -11.76 12.86
N GLY A 105 7.09 -10.68 13.55
CA GLY A 105 5.78 -10.03 13.36
C GLY A 105 5.65 -9.13 12.13
N TYR A 106 5.77 -7.82 12.35
CA TYR A 106 5.35 -6.82 11.35
C TYR A 106 6.39 -6.53 10.27
N TYR A 107 7.64 -6.29 10.66
CA TYR A 107 8.70 -5.96 9.69
C TYR A 107 9.00 -7.13 8.76
N LYS A 108 9.06 -8.34 9.31
CA LYS A 108 9.24 -9.56 8.53
C LYS A 108 8.11 -9.73 7.52
N LYS A 109 6.85 -9.67 7.98
CA LYS A 109 5.67 -9.73 7.10
C LYS A 109 5.71 -8.69 5.99
N ILE A 110 6.12 -7.47 6.28
CA ILE A 110 6.22 -6.41 5.29
C ILE A 110 7.29 -6.67 4.23
N PHE A 111 8.47 -7.13 4.64
CA PHE A 111 9.55 -7.45 3.71
C PHE A 111 9.20 -8.72 2.92
N ASP A 112 8.51 -9.67 3.54
CA ASP A 112 8.01 -10.87 2.88
C ASP A 112 6.90 -10.52 1.88
N ASP A 113 5.94 -9.64 2.21
CA ASP A 113 4.89 -9.16 1.32
C ASP A 113 5.51 -8.41 0.12
N PHE A 114 6.53 -7.58 0.35
CA PHE A 114 7.28 -6.90 -0.71
C PHE A 114 8.11 -7.87 -1.56
N ASN A 115 8.77 -8.86 -0.97
CA ASN A 115 9.54 -9.86 -1.71
C ASN A 115 8.61 -10.75 -2.55
N THR A 116 7.46 -11.16 -2.00
CA THR A 116 6.42 -11.90 -2.71
C THR A 116 5.89 -11.11 -3.91
N LEU A 117 5.68 -9.80 -3.72
CA LEU A 117 5.32 -8.89 -4.80
C LEU A 117 6.40 -8.88 -5.91
N VAL A 118 7.66 -8.72 -5.53
CA VAL A 118 8.79 -8.69 -6.49
C VAL A 118 8.89 -10.01 -7.25
N GLU A 119 8.75 -11.14 -6.56
CA GLU A 119 8.78 -12.47 -7.17
C GLU A 119 7.66 -12.64 -8.20
N GLY A 120 6.42 -12.28 -7.85
CA GLY A 120 5.26 -12.39 -8.74
C GLY A 120 5.28 -11.48 -9.97
N ILE A 121 6.07 -10.40 -9.98
CA ILE A 121 6.28 -9.52 -11.15
C ILE A 121 7.36 -10.10 -12.09
N THR A 122 8.30 -10.89 -11.56
CA THR A 122 9.47 -11.39 -12.32
C THR A 122 9.28 -12.75 -12.99
N THR A 123 8.16 -13.43 -12.74
CA THR A 123 7.79 -14.73 -13.33
C THR A 123 6.65 -14.59 -14.33
#